data_AF-A0A1V8TXY7-F1
#
_entry.id   AF-A0A1V8TXY7-F1
#
_cell.length_a   1.000
_cell.length_b   1.000
_cell.length_c   1.000
_cell.angle_alpha   90.00
_cell.angle_beta   90.00
_cell.angle_gamma   90.00
#
_symmetry.space_group_name_H-M   'P 1'
#
loop_
_entity.id
_entity.type
_entity.pdbx_description
1 polymer ?
#
loop_
_entity_poly.entity_id
_entity_poly.type
_entity_poly.pdbx_seq_one_letter_code
_entity_poly.pdbx_strand_id
1 'polypeptide(L)'
;MADTTDSQPAPAPDLPTDFLKGPRPDVKADRIDFGKTVLSEYQHLYAVIIDNVLTPEECRALLRAAEATAPNTGWERAMVNVGGGRQKMYEDVRKCGRIICDSQDLASRVWDRVKDVPDVSEMLRLDHRPKITGTGPSQRNEVWVLTRPNERMRFLKYIGGAYFKEHCDGT
;
A
#
# COMPACT_ATOMS: atom_id res chain seq x y z
N MET A 1 -6.70 18.32 -40.81
CA MET A 1 -5.68 17.41 -40.27
C MET A 1 -5.62 17.69 -38.78
N ALA A 2 -6.15 16.79 -37.96
CA ALA A 2 -6.12 16.93 -36.50
C ALA A 2 -4.87 16.20 -36.01
N ASP A 3 -3.99 16.95 -35.38
CA ASP A 3 -2.73 16.48 -34.83
C ASP A 3 -3.01 15.71 -33.54
N THR A 4 -3.09 14.39 -33.63
CA THR A 4 -3.12 13.48 -32.47
C THR A 4 -1.73 13.45 -31.86
N THR A 5 -1.51 14.28 -30.85
CA THR A 5 -0.33 14.16 -29.98
C THR A 5 -0.51 12.91 -29.11
N ASP A 6 0.04 11.81 -29.61
CA ASP A 6 0.21 10.58 -28.85
C ASP A 6 1.08 10.89 -27.63
N SER A 7 0.46 10.93 -26.46
CA SER A 7 1.14 11.26 -25.21
C SER A 7 1.95 10.04 -24.77
N GLN A 8 3.21 9.97 -25.19
CA GLN A 8 4.14 8.98 -24.65
C GLN A 8 4.20 9.12 -23.11
N PRO A 9 4.10 8.02 -22.35
CA PRO A 9 4.30 8.08 -20.91
C PRO A 9 5.73 8.57 -20.63
N ALA A 10 5.85 9.55 -19.74
CA ALA A 10 7.15 10.04 -19.29
C ALA A 10 8.00 8.87 -18.78
N PRO A 11 9.31 8.82 -19.09
CA PRO A 11 10.16 7.74 -18.62
C PRO A 11 10.14 7.74 -17.08
N ALA A 12 9.74 6.62 -16.49
CA ALA A 12 9.99 6.37 -15.07
C ALA A 12 11.49 6.58 -14.84
N PRO A 13 11.92 7.32 -13.81
CA PRO A 13 13.34 7.54 -13.62
C PRO A 13 13.96 6.20 -13.27
N ASP A 14 15.15 5.97 -13.82
CA ASP A 14 15.91 4.73 -13.72
C ASP A 14 16.20 4.41 -12.25
N LEU A 15 15.33 3.62 -11.63
CA LEU A 15 15.67 2.87 -10.45
C LEU A 15 16.69 1.81 -10.88
N PRO A 16 17.80 1.63 -10.13
CA PRO A 16 18.76 0.58 -10.42
C PRO A 16 18.09 -0.79 -10.57
N THR A 17 18.59 -1.64 -11.47
CA THR A 17 18.01 -2.98 -11.72
C THR A 17 17.98 -3.84 -10.44
N ASP A 18 18.88 -3.58 -9.51
CA ASP A 18 19.01 -4.21 -8.19
C ASP A 18 18.29 -3.46 -7.06
N PHE A 19 17.59 -2.36 -7.35
CA PHE A 19 16.86 -1.57 -6.36
C PHE A 19 15.87 -2.43 -5.57
N LEU A 20 15.88 -2.32 -4.25
CA LEU A 20 15.10 -3.12 -3.31
C LEU A 20 15.37 -4.64 -3.31
N LYS A 21 16.34 -5.14 -4.07
CA LYS A 21 16.70 -6.56 -4.01
C LYS A 21 17.48 -6.90 -2.74
N GLY A 22 17.31 -8.14 -2.29
CA GLY A 22 18.02 -8.70 -1.16
C GLY A 22 17.38 -8.41 0.21
N PRO A 23 17.75 -9.19 1.23
CA PRO A 23 17.22 -9.04 2.57
C PRO A 23 17.71 -7.76 3.23
N ARG A 24 16.93 -7.26 4.19
CA ARG A 24 17.33 -6.17 5.08
C ARG A 24 17.52 -6.75 6.49
N PRO A 25 18.78 -7.01 6.92
CA PRO A 25 19.05 -7.69 8.19
C PRO A 25 18.65 -6.86 9.42
N ASP A 26 18.42 -5.56 9.24
CA ASP A 26 18.00 -4.60 10.25
C ASP A 26 16.48 -4.43 10.37
N VAL A 27 15.69 -5.17 9.57
CA VAL A 27 14.23 -5.17 9.68
C VAL A 27 13.81 -5.77 11.01
N LYS A 28 12.90 -5.07 11.70
CA LYS A 28 12.35 -5.48 12.99
C LYS A 28 10.83 -5.40 12.91
N ALA A 29 10.17 -6.40 13.46
CA ALA A 29 8.73 -6.38 13.67
C ALA A 29 8.42 -6.26 15.16
N ASP A 30 7.37 -5.51 15.47
CA ASP A 30 6.79 -5.41 16.81
C ASP A 30 5.27 -5.54 16.70
N ARG A 31 4.72 -6.60 17.29
CA ARG A 31 3.28 -6.83 17.32
C ARG A 31 2.63 -5.95 18.38
N ILE A 32 1.60 -5.20 17.97
CA ILE A 32 0.84 -4.36 18.89
C ILE A 32 -0.06 -5.23 19.77
N ASP A 33 0.21 -5.21 21.08
CA ASP A 33 -0.69 -5.74 22.10
C ASP A 33 -1.69 -4.66 22.52
N PHE A 34 -2.79 -4.52 21.79
CA PHE A 34 -3.80 -3.48 22.03
C PHE A 34 -4.32 -3.45 23.46
N GLY A 35 -4.37 -4.58 24.17
CA GLY A 35 -4.80 -4.64 25.58
C GLY A 35 -3.86 -3.93 26.55
N LYS A 36 -2.62 -3.62 26.12
CA LYS A 36 -1.64 -2.83 26.85
C LYS A 36 -1.52 -1.39 26.33
N THR A 37 -2.35 -0.99 25.37
CA THR A 37 -2.35 0.35 24.79
C THR A 37 -3.56 1.17 25.26
N VAL A 38 -3.58 2.46 24.92
CA VAL A 38 -4.74 3.33 25.11
C VAL A 38 -5.93 2.96 24.19
N LEU A 39 -5.73 2.08 23.20
CA LEU A 39 -6.72 1.64 22.23
C LEU A 39 -7.23 0.22 22.55
N SER A 40 -7.61 0.01 23.82
CA SER A 40 -8.02 -1.32 24.33
C SER A 40 -9.25 -1.90 23.64
N GLU A 41 -10.08 -1.08 23.00
CA GLU A 41 -11.22 -1.48 22.19
C GLU A 41 -10.84 -2.38 21.00
N TYR A 42 -9.58 -2.32 20.56
CA TYR A 42 -9.01 -3.19 19.53
C TYR A 42 -8.33 -4.43 20.12
N GLN A 43 -8.59 -4.77 21.38
CA GLN A 43 -8.12 -6.02 21.97
C GLN A 43 -8.49 -7.21 21.06
N HIS A 44 -7.55 -8.15 20.93
CA HIS A 44 -7.65 -9.32 20.05
C HIS A 44 -7.62 -9.03 18.54
N LEU A 45 -7.47 -7.78 18.10
CA LEU A 45 -7.12 -7.47 16.72
C LEU A 45 -5.62 -7.66 16.48
N TYR A 46 -5.23 -7.61 15.21
CA TYR A 46 -3.87 -7.85 14.76
C TYR A 46 -3.34 -6.60 14.06
N ALA A 47 -2.17 -6.13 14.51
CA ALA A 47 -1.38 -5.09 13.85
C ALA A 47 0.10 -5.30 14.22
N VAL A 48 0.98 -5.06 13.25
CA VAL A 48 2.43 -5.21 13.41
C VAL A 48 3.11 -3.97 12.84
N ILE A 49 4.01 -3.38 13.62
CA ILE A 49 4.91 -2.32 13.18
C ILE A 49 6.15 -3.00 12.60
N ILE A 50 6.55 -2.62 11.38
CA ILE A 50 7.74 -3.17 10.73
C ILE A 50 8.70 -2.02 10.44
N ASP A 51 9.78 -1.95 11.20
CA ASP A 51 10.82 -0.94 11.05
C ASP A 51 11.86 -1.35 10.01
N ASN A 52 12.50 -0.34 9.41
CA ASN A 52 13.64 -0.51 8.49
C ASN A 52 13.36 -1.31 7.21
N VAL A 53 12.11 -1.39 6.75
CA VAL A 53 11.77 -2.02 5.46
C VAL A 53 12.46 -1.30 4.28
N LEU A 54 12.51 0.03 4.36
CA LEU A 54 13.11 0.92 3.36
C LEU A 54 14.13 1.87 4.03
N THR A 55 15.25 2.15 3.38
CA THR A 55 16.17 3.20 3.85
C THR A 55 15.64 4.59 3.49
N PRO A 56 16.12 5.67 4.15
CA PRO A 56 15.83 7.03 3.70
C PRO A 56 16.17 7.30 2.23
N GLU A 57 17.26 6.71 1.72
CA GLU A 57 17.69 6.80 0.32
C GLU A 57 16.70 6.10 -0.62
N GLU A 58 16.26 4.90 -0.25
CA GLU A 58 15.28 4.12 -1.01
C GLU A 58 13.92 4.82 -1.05
N CYS A 59 13.45 5.36 0.09
CA CYS A 59 12.24 6.18 0.15
C CYS A 59 12.33 7.39 -0.79
N ARG A 60 13.47 8.11 -0.78
CA ARG A 60 13.70 9.25 -1.68
C ARG A 60 13.75 8.83 -3.15
N ALA A 61 14.34 7.68 -3.46
CA ALA A 61 14.41 7.16 -4.82
C ALA A 61 13.01 6.75 -5.33
N LEU A 62 12.23 6.02 -4.53
CA LEU A 62 10.84 5.68 -4.84
C LEU A 62 9.97 6.93 -5.05
N LEU A 63 10.13 7.94 -4.20
CA LEU A 63 9.37 9.18 -4.33
C LEU A 63 9.70 9.93 -5.62
N ARG A 64 11.00 10.12 -5.93
CA ARG A 64 11.43 10.69 -7.21
C ARG A 64 10.89 9.87 -8.39
N ALA A 65 10.87 8.54 -8.24
CA ALA A 65 10.32 7.63 -9.22
C ALA A 65 8.84 7.85 -9.51
N ALA A 66 8.04 7.91 -8.46
CA ALA A 66 6.64 8.24 -8.60
C ALA A 66 6.43 9.64 -9.21
N GLU A 67 7.12 10.67 -8.71
CA GLU A 67 6.93 12.06 -9.16
C GLU A 67 7.27 12.27 -10.64
N ALA A 68 8.27 11.57 -11.16
CA ALA A 68 8.63 11.64 -12.58
C ALA A 68 7.64 10.92 -13.51
N THR A 69 6.80 10.00 -13.00
CA THR A 69 5.67 9.46 -13.76
C THR A 69 4.47 10.40 -13.82
N ALA A 70 4.44 11.44 -12.97
CA ALA A 70 3.34 12.39 -12.92
C ALA A 70 3.61 13.62 -13.81
N PRO A 71 2.71 13.98 -14.75
CA PRO A 71 2.88 15.16 -15.58
C PRO A 71 2.81 16.45 -14.73
N ASN A 72 3.69 17.42 -15.01
CA ASN A 72 3.65 18.78 -14.45
C ASN A 72 3.52 18.87 -12.91
N THR A 73 4.41 18.18 -12.17
CA THR A 73 4.41 18.09 -10.68
C THR A 73 3.17 17.43 -10.06
N GLY A 74 2.34 16.80 -10.90
CA GLY A 74 0.93 16.49 -10.64
C GLY A 74 0.68 15.44 -9.56
N TRP A 75 0.77 15.86 -8.31
CA TRP A 75 0.04 15.21 -7.21
C TRP A 75 -1.46 15.42 -7.46
N GLU A 76 -2.05 14.59 -8.30
CA GLU A 76 -3.48 14.68 -8.65
C GLU A 76 -4.32 14.65 -7.38
N ARG A 77 -5.28 15.58 -7.25
CA ARG A 77 -6.27 15.50 -6.19
C ARG A 77 -7.04 14.19 -6.38
N ALA A 78 -7.11 13.37 -5.34
CA ALA A 78 -7.71 12.04 -5.43
C ALA A 78 -9.19 12.10 -5.84
N MET A 79 -9.48 11.96 -7.14
CA MET A 79 -10.85 11.77 -7.64
C MET A 79 -11.30 10.33 -7.39
N VAL A 80 -12.56 10.16 -6.97
CA VAL A 80 -13.19 8.84 -6.77
C VAL A 80 -14.18 8.61 -7.91
N ASN A 81 -14.06 7.47 -8.59
CA ASN A 81 -15.06 7.00 -9.55
C ASN A 81 -16.29 6.52 -8.75
N VAL A 82 -17.45 7.13 -8.97
CA VAL A 82 -18.70 6.77 -8.27
C VAL A 82 -19.61 5.88 -9.11
N GLY A 83 -19.08 5.25 -10.16
CA GLY A 83 -19.83 4.43 -11.13
C GLY A 83 -20.55 5.26 -12.20
N GLY A 84 -20.88 4.63 -13.34
CA GLY A 84 -21.64 5.26 -14.43
C GLY A 84 -20.93 6.40 -15.17
N GLY A 85 -19.59 6.41 -15.22
CA GLY A 85 -18.81 7.45 -15.89
C GLY A 85 -18.77 8.79 -15.14
N ARG A 86 -19.27 8.85 -13.90
CA ARG A 86 -19.28 10.07 -13.08
C ARG A 86 -18.09 10.06 -12.11
N GLN A 87 -17.34 11.15 -12.10
CA GLN A 87 -16.31 11.43 -11.11
C GLN A 87 -16.89 12.43 -10.11
N LYS A 88 -16.85 12.10 -8.81
CA LYS A 88 -17.24 13.02 -7.74
C LYS A 88 -16.01 13.32 -6.90
N MET A 89 -15.77 14.59 -6.59
CA MET A 89 -14.80 14.98 -5.58
C MET A 89 -15.35 14.52 -4.23
N TYR A 90 -14.83 13.39 -3.72
CA TYR A 90 -15.08 13.00 -2.34
C TYR A 90 -14.15 13.86 -1.47
N GLU A 91 -14.61 15.05 -1.08
CA GLU A 91 -13.90 15.81 -0.03
C GLU A 91 -14.12 15.15 1.34
N ASP A 92 -15.05 14.20 1.50
CA ASP A 92 -15.52 13.82 2.84
C ASP A 92 -14.71 12.74 3.57
N VAL A 93 -13.90 11.90 2.91
CA VAL A 93 -13.11 10.85 3.63
C VAL A 93 -11.61 11.12 3.55
N ARG A 94 -11.10 11.67 2.45
CA ARG A 94 -9.66 11.92 2.27
C ARG A 94 -9.41 13.18 1.45
N LYS A 95 -8.56 14.07 1.96
CA LYS A 95 -8.05 15.25 1.24
C LYS A 95 -6.54 15.12 1.13
N CYS A 96 -6.03 14.61 0.00
CA CYS A 96 -4.59 14.49 -0.26
C CYS A 96 -4.28 14.51 -1.76
N GLY A 97 -3.01 14.75 -2.10
CA GLY A 97 -2.47 14.46 -3.42
C GLY A 97 -2.16 12.98 -3.55
N ARG A 98 -2.23 12.43 -4.77
CA ARG A 98 -1.94 11.02 -5.04
C ARG A 98 -1.16 10.84 -6.34
N ILE A 99 -0.24 9.88 -6.33
CA ILE A 99 0.35 9.27 -7.52
C ILE A 99 0.10 7.76 -7.44
N ILE A 100 -0.30 7.16 -8.56
CA ILE A 100 -0.44 5.71 -8.71
C ILE A 100 0.70 5.21 -9.59
N CYS A 101 1.46 4.25 -9.09
CA CYS A 101 2.52 3.59 -9.83
C CYS A 101 2.31 2.07 -9.72
N ASP A 102 1.84 1.46 -10.81
CA ASP A 102 1.62 0.02 -10.86
C ASP A 102 2.95 -0.67 -11.24
N SER A 103 3.53 -1.47 -10.33
CA SER A 103 4.74 -2.27 -10.59
C SER A 103 4.74 -3.52 -9.70
N GLN A 104 4.46 -4.67 -10.32
CA GLN A 104 4.49 -5.94 -9.61
C GLN A 104 5.90 -6.26 -9.08
N ASP A 105 6.94 -5.93 -9.85
CA ASP A 105 8.32 -6.21 -9.48
C ASP A 105 8.72 -5.43 -8.22
N LEU A 106 8.45 -4.13 -8.15
CA LEU A 106 8.76 -3.33 -6.95
C LEU A 106 7.93 -3.76 -5.74
N ALA A 107 6.63 -4.00 -5.93
CA ALA A 107 5.75 -4.49 -4.86
C ALA A 107 6.23 -5.85 -4.31
N SER A 108 6.63 -6.77 -5.19
CA SER A 108 7.22 -8.06 -4.79
C SER A 108 8.53 -7.88 -4.04
N ARG A 109 9.43 -6.98 -4.46
CA ARG A 109 10.71 -6.75 -3.78
C ARG A 109 10.53 -6.19 -2.37
N VAL A 110 9.58 -5.29 -2.16
CA VAL A 110 9.21 -4.83 -0.81
C VAL A 110 8.67 -6.00 0.01
N TRP A 111 7.80 -6.82 -0.58
CA TRP A 111 7.22 -7.98 0.08
C TRP A 111 8.27 -9.03 0.48
N ASP A 112 9.24 -9.30 -0.38
CA ASP A 112 10.33 -10.24 -0.11
C ASP A 112 11.19 -9.83 1.09
N ARG A 113 11.24 -8.54 1.44
CA ARG A 113 11.92 -8.05 2.65
C ARG A 113 11.13 -8.29 3.93
N VAL A 114 9.80 -8.43 3.86
CA VAL A 114 8.93 -8.45 5.05
C VAL A 114 8.27 -9.80 5.30
N LYS A 115 8.05 -10.61 4.27
CA LYS A 115 7.24 -11.85 4.37
C LYS A 115 7.81 -12.86 5.38
N ASP A 116 9.13 -12.92 5.51
CA ASP A 116 9.85 -13.87 6.37
C ASP A 116 10.20 -13.27 7.74
N VAL A 117 9.81 -12.01 8.01
CA VAL A 117 10.06 -11.35 9.30
C VAL A 117 9.16 -12.00 10.36
N PRO A 118 9.67 -12.28 11.57
CA PRO A 118 8.85 -12.71 12.69
C PRO A 118 7.62 -11.81 12.90
N ASP A 119 6.52 -12.35 13.41
CA ASP A 119 5.21 -11.70 13.54
C ASP A 119 4.47 -11.37 12.24
N VAL A 120 5.12 -11.23 11.08
CA VAL A 120 4.45 -11.07 9.77
C VAL A 120 3.97 -12.42 9.22
N SER A 121 4.73 -13.47 9.50
CA SER A 121 4.52 -14.80 8.90
C SER A 121 3.17 -15.43 9.23
N GLU A 122 2.49 -15.02 10.31
CA GLU A 122 1.14 -15.53 10.64
C GLU A 122 0.06 -15.10 9.64
N MET A 123 0.29 -14.02 8.89
CA MET A 123 -0.62 -13.57 7.83
C MET A 123 -0.47 -14.39 6.55
N LEU A 124 0.62 -15.15 6.38
CA LEU A 124 0.89 -15.90 5.15
C LEU A 124 -0.12 -17.02 4.91
N ARG A 125 -0.67 -17.57 5.99
CA ARG A 125 -1.64 -18.67 5.94
C ARG A 125 -2.72 -18.45 6.99
N LEU A 126 -3.94 -18.20 6.52
CA LEU A 126 -5.12 -18.07 7.37
C LEU A 126 -5.94 -19.35 7.29
N ASP A 127 -5.98 -20.07 8.40
CA ASP A 127 -6.70 -21.33 8.57
C ASP A 127 -7.69 -21.22 9.74
N HIS A 128 -8.96 -21.53 9.50
CA HIS A 128 -10.07 -21.37 10.47
C HIS A 128 -10.10 -20.00 11.18
N ARG A 129 -10.00 -18.89 10.44
CA ARG A 129 -10.05 -17.51 10.96
C ARG A 129 -11.33 -16.76 10.53
N PRO A 130 -12.53 -17.10 11.05
CA PRO A 130 -13.81 -16.54 10.59
C PRO A 130 -13.95 -15.03 10.82
N LYS A 131 -13.23 -14.46 11.79
CA LYS A 131 -13.18 -13.00 12.01
C LYS A 131 -12.44 -12.25 10.90
N ILE A 132 -11.66 -12.94 10.08
CA ILE A 132 -10.84 -12.37 9.00
C ILE A 132 -11.37 -12.81 7.63
N THR A 133 -11.56 -14.12 7.43
CA THR A 133 -11.99 -14.68 6.14
C THR A 133 -13.52 -14.74 5.99
N GLY A 134 -14.27 -14.47 7.05
CA GLY A 134 -15.72 -14.63 7.08
C GLY A 134 -16.16 -16.07 7.41
N THR A 135 -17.44 -16.22 7.76
CA THR A 135 -18.02 -17.50 8.19
C THR A 135 -18.06 -18.53 7.06
N GLY A 136 -18.33 -18.11 5.83
CA GLY A 136 -18.44 -18.99 4.66
C GLY A 136 -17.16 -19.79 4.38
N PRO A 137 -16.01 -19.14 4.13
CA PRO A 137 -14.73 -19.83 3.95
C PRO A 137 -14.39 -20.77 5.10
N SER A 138 -14.63 -20.34 6.35
CA SER A 138 -14.37 -21.18 7.52
C SER A 138 -15.24 -22.44 7.56
N GLN A 139 -16.53 -22.34 7.20
CA GLN A 139 -17.44 -23.50 7.13
C GLN A 139 -17.08 -24.47 6.00
N ARG A 140 -16.48 -23.98 4.92
CA ARG A 140 -15.99 -24.80 3.81
C ARG A 140 -14.59 -25.35 4.02
N ASN A 141 -13.98 -25.13 5.19
CA ASN A 141 -12.59 -25.49 5.49
C ASN A 141 -11.60 -24.92 4.45
N GLU A 142 -11.85 -23.71 3.98
CA GLU A 142 -10.92 -23.01 3.10
C GLU A 142 -9.72 -22.49 3.89
N VAL A 143 -8.55 -22.63 3.28
CA VAL A 143 -7.31 -22.04 3.75
C VAL A 143 -6.92 -20.93 2.78
N TRP A 144 -6.73 -19.73 3.30
CA TRP A 144 -6.27 -18.60 2.50
C TRP A 144 -4.76 -18.47 2.63
N VAL A 145 -4.06 -18.42 1.49
CA VAL A 145 -2.60 -18.25 1.43
C VAL A 145 -2.30 -16.92 0.75
N LEU A 146 -1.56 -16.04 1.44
CA LEU A 146 -1.10 -14.79 0.86
C LEU A 146 0.00 -15.09 -0.16
N THR A 147 -0.29 -14.90 -1.44
CA THR A 147 0.65 -15.21 -2.52
C THR A 147 1.57 -14.04 -2.83
N ARG A 148 1.01 -12.84 -2.97
CA ARG A 148 1.72 -11.59 -3.27
C ARG A 148 0.86 -10.36 -2.97
N PRO A 149 1.47 -9.18 -2.74
CA PRO A 149 0.72 -7.92 -2.79
C PRO A 149 0.25 -7.62 -4.21
N ASN A 150 -0.79 -6.78 -4.30
CA ASN A 150 -1.21 -6.17 -5.56
C ASN A 150 -0.12 -5.23 -6.11
N GLU A 151 0.00 -5.13 -7.43
CA GLU A 151 0.97 -4.32 -8.15
C GLU A 151 0.83 -2.81 -7.93
N ARG A 152 -0.35 -2.34 -7.50
CA ARG A 152 -0.68 -0.92 -7.38
C ARG A 152 -0.08 -0.30 -6.13
N MET A 153 1.02 0.43 -6.30
CA MET A 153 1.58 1.29 -5.26
C MET A 153 0.90 2.66 -5.31
N ARG A 154 0.47 3.14 -4.14
CA ARG A 154 -0.17 4.45 -3.98
C ARG A 154 0.74 5.35 -3.16
N PHE A 155 1.27 6.38 -3.79
CA PHE A 155 2.00 7.45 -3.10
C PHE A 155 0.98 8.53 -2.72
N LEU A 156 0.92 8.88 -1.44
CA LEU A 156 -0.03 9.86 -0.90
C LEU A 156 0.72 11.02 -0.27
N LYS A 157 0.34 12.25 -0.61
CA LYS A 157 0.95 13.47 -0.07
C LYS A 157 -0.09 14.33 0.64
N TYR A 158 0.20 14.60 1.91
CA TYR A 158 -0.62 15.45 2.77
C TYR A 158 0.11 16.78 2.98
N ILE A 159 -0.56 17.90 2.69
CA ILE A 159 -0.07 19.27 2.88
C ILE A 159 -1.09 20.03 3.72
N GLY A 160 -0.71 21.14 4.37
CA GLY A 160 -1.53 21.87 5.36
C GLY A 160 -3.06 21.76 5.23
N GLY A 161 -3.72 21.22 6.26
CA GLY A 161 -5.18 21.00 6.30
C GLY A 161 -5.68 19.80 5.49
N ALA A 162 -4.79 19.01 4.88
CA ALA A 162 -5.06 17.67 4.35
C ALA A 162 -5.37 16.70 5.50
N TYR A 163 -6.20 15.70 5.23
CA TYR A 163 -6.62 14.73 6.25
C TYR A 163 -7.01 13.40 5.63
N PHE A 164 -7.12 12.40 6.49
CA PHE A 164 -7.67 11.10 6.18
C PHE A 164 -8.55 10.66 7.35
N LYS A 165 -9.86 10.54 7.12
CA LYS A 165 -10.82 10.15 8.16
C LYS A 165 -10.79 8.63 8.37
N GLU A 166 -11.28 8.22 9.53
CA GLU A 166 -11.51 6.81 9.86
C GLU A 166 -12.39 6.15 8.78
N HIS A 167 -11.98 4.96 8.34
CA HIS A 167 -12.65 4.15 7.32
C HIS A 167 -12.07 2.73 7.32
N CYS A 168 -12.71 1.82 6.58
CA CYS A 168 -12.18 0.49 6.27
C CYS A 168 -11.58 0.48 4.85
N ASP A 169 -10.41 -0.13 4.67
CA ASP A 169 -9.77 -0.29 3.35
C ASP A 169 -10.50 -1.34 2.47
N GLY A 170 -11.12 -2.34 3.08
CA GLY A 170 -11.94 -3.37 2.41
C GLY A 170 -13.39 -3.33 2.88
N THR A 171 -14.30 -3.63 1.97
CA THR A 171 -15.74 -3.82 2.22
C THR A 171 -16.18 -5.19 1.76
#